data_AF-A0A1G7X3V3-F1
#
_entry.id   AF-A0A1G7X3V3-F1
#
_cell.length_a   1.000
_cell.length_b   1.000
_cell.length_c   1.000
_cell.angle_alpha   90.00
_cell.angle_beta   90.00
_cell.angle_gamma   90.00
#
_symmetry.space_group_name_H-M   'P 1'
#
loop_
_entity.id
_entity.type
_entity.pdbx_description
1 polymer ?
#
loop_
_entity_poly.entity_id
_entity_poly.type
_entity_poly.pdbx_seq_one_letter_code
_entity_poly.pdbx_strand_id
1 'polypeptide(L)'
;MSEPHTTTTPAVRLAPRASLDTLWDAAQRVMAITGVVEQATSATVRRQWDAIDAELTILGIPVYDRHGASGPGRAWWTAQNSEGRLIGKWAESYEEAVIQLGASFRSRIVWCVPDTDLQVRDRYPRSKQGEPRIHPVTDQPIPGPDYAPLTTLF
;
A
#
# COMPACT_ATOMS: atom_id res chain seq x y z
N MET A 1 -8.18 -43.25 -29.27
CA MET A 1 -7.17 -42.19 -28.99
C MET A 1 -7.97 -40.98 -28.55
N SER A 2 -7.91 -40.64 -27.27
CA SER A 2 -8.69 -39.52 -26.70
C SER A 2 -7.81 -38.28 -26.68
N GLU A 3 -8.29 -37.20 -27.29
CA GLU A 3 -7.60 -35.90 -27.31
C GLU A 3 -7.64 -35.25 -25.91
N PRO A 4 -6.58 -34.56 -25.47
CA PRO A 4 -6.60 -33.83 -24.22
C PRO A 4 -7.39 -32.53 -24.39
N HIS A 5 -8.47 -32.39 -23.62
CA HIS A 5 -9.18 -31.13 -23.48
C HIS A 5 -8.28 -30.11 -22.77
N THR A 6 -7.79 -29.13 -23.53
CA THR A 6 -7.10 -27.96 -22.98
C THR A 6 -8.10 -27.11 -22.21
N THR A 7 -8.15 -27.26 -20.89
CA THR A 7 -8.88 -26.35 -20.01
C THR A 7 -8.12 -25.03 -19.96
N THR A 8 -8.46 -24.10 -20.86
CA THR A 8 -7.99 -22.72 -20.80
C THR A 8 -8.62 -22.05 -19.58
N THR A 9 -7.88 -21.98 -18.47
CA THR A 9 -8.22 -21.09 -17.35
C THR A 9 -8.25 -19.66 -17.90
N PRO A 10 -9.36 -18.91 -17.77
CA PRO A 10 -9.36 -17.50 -18.15
C PRO A 10 -8.28 -16.81 -17.30
N ALA A 11 -7.24 -16.32 -17.96
CA ALA A 11 -6.27 -15.44 -17.32
C ALA A 11 -7.06 -14.25 -16.77
N VAL A 12 -7.20 -14.20 -15.45
CA VAL A 12 -7.69 -13.01 -14.75
C VAL A 12 -6.76 -11.89 -15.20
N ARG A 13 -7.24 -11.05 -16.13
CA ARG A 13 -6.53 -9.83 -16.51
C ARG A 13 -6.53 -8.97 -15.25
N LEU A 14 -5.47 -9.07 -14.46
CA LEU A 14 -5.19 -8.10 -13.41
C LEU A 14 -5.23 -6.73 -14.10
N ALA A 15 -6.08 -5.83 -13.60
CA ALA A 15 -6.11 -4.47 -14.08
C ALA A 15 -4.67 -3.92 -14.10
N PRO A 16 -4.25 -3.19 -15.15
CA PRO A 16 -2.92 -2.61 -15.20
C PRO A 16 -2.73 -1.74 -13.94
N ARG A 17 -1.66 -2.01 -13.19
CA ARG A 17 -1.34 -1.23 -11.99
C ARG A 17 -1.16 0.24 -12.37
N ALA A 18 -1.82 1.13 -11.63
CA ALA A 18 -1.60 2.57 -11.78
C ALA A 18 -0.14 2.91 -11.43
N SER A 19 0.45 3.85 -12.17
CA SER A 19 1.82 4.30 -11.89
C SER A 19 1.87 5.04 -10.56
N LEU A 20 3.06 5.08 -9.94
CA LEU A 20 3.28 5.84 -8.69
C LEU A 20 2.97 7.34 -8.86
N ASP A 21 3.22 7.91 -10.05
CA ASP A 21 2.87 9.31 -10.34
C ASP A 21 1.36 9.53 -10.36
N THR A 22 0.61 8.65 -11.04
CA THR A 22 -0.85 8.72 -11.06
C THR A 22 -1.45 8.55 -9.66
N LEU A 23 -0.89 7.65 -8.86
CA LEU A 23 -1.32 7.43 -7.47
C LEU A 23 -0.95 8.60 -6.56
N TRP A 24 0.17 9.28 -6.82
CA TRP A 24 0.54 10.50 -6.11
C TRP A 24 -0.42 11.65 -6.43
N ASP A 25 -0.82 11.82 -7.69
CA ASP A 25 -1.82 12.82 -8.07
C ASP A 25 -3.17 12.55 -7.39
N ALA A 26 -3.57 11.28 -7.27
CA ALA A 26 -4.75 10.88 -6.49
C ALA A 26 -4.58 11.22 -5.00
N ALA A 27 -3.43 10.92 -4.40
CA ALA A 27 -3.14 11.27 -3.00
C ALA A 27 -3.25 12.78 -2.75
N GLN A 28 -2.77 13.62 -3.69
CA GLN A 28 -2.90 15.08 -3.60
C GLN A 28 -4.37 15.54 -3.60
N ARG A 29 -5.21 14.93 -4.43
CA ARG A 29 -6.66 15.21 -4.45
C ARG A 29 -7.35 14.76 -3.16
N VAL A 30 -7.01 13.59 -2.63
CA VAL A 30 -7.50 13.13 -1.31
C VAL A 30 -7.12 14.14 -0.23
N MET A 31 -5.85 14.57 -0.16
CA MET A 31 -5.40 15.58 0.81
C MET A 31 -6.19 16.89 0.73
N ALA A 32 -6.49 17.35 -0.49
CA ALA A 32 -7.26 18.57 -0.71
C ALA A 32 -8.70 18.45 -0.18
N ILE A 33 -9.32 17.27 -0.28
CA ILE A 33 -10.69 17.00 0.19
C ILE A 33 -10.73 16.81 1.72
N THR A 34 -9.78 16.04 2.27
CA THR A 34 -9.78 15.71 3.70
C THR A 34 -9.32 16.88 4.56
N GLY A 35 -8.46 17.74 4.01
CA GLY A 35 -7.84 18.84 4.74
C GLY A 35 -6.88 18.38 5.84
N VAL A 36 -6.39 19.35 6.61
CA VAL A 36 -5.60 19.08 7.83
C VAL A 36 -6.57 19.02 9.01
N VAL A 37 -6.59 17.89 9.72
CA VAL A 37 -7.37 17.74 10.94
C VAL A 37 -6.42 17.56 12.12
N GLU A 38 -6.60 18.35 13.17
CA GLU A 38 -5.78 18.27 14.40
C GLU A 38 -6.04 16.97 15.16
N GLN A 39 -7.26 16.42 15.06
CA GLN A 39 -7.63 15.15 15.68
C GLN A 39 -8.52 14.32 14.74
N ALA A 40 -8.22 13.03 14.63
CA ALA A 40 -9.05 12.09 13.90
C ALA A 40 -10.35 11.80 14.66
N THR A 41 -11.48 12.05 14.00
CA THR A 41 -12.83 11.65 14.44
C THR A 41 -13.38 10.59 13.47
N SER A 42 -14.42 9.86 13.87
CA SER A 42 -15.10 8.91 12.98
C SER A 42 -15.59 9.57 11.68
N ALA A 43 -16.03 10.84 11.75
CA ALA A 43 -16.48 11.59 10.58
C ALA A 43 -15.33 11.96 9.64
N THR A 44 -14.16 12.32 10.17
CA THR A 44 -12.98 12.65 9.35
C THR A 44 -12.37 11.40 8.73
N VAL A 45 -12.38 10.27 9.45
CA VAL A 45 -11.95 8.97 8.93
C VAL A 45 -12.87 8.52 7.79
N ARG A 46 -14.19 8.63 7.96
CA ARG A 46 -15.16 8.29 6.91
C ARG A 46 -14.96 9.16 5.67
N ARG A 47 -14.83 10.48 5.82
CA ARG A 47 -14.55 11.39 4.70
C ARG A 47 -13.26 11.01 3.96
N GLN A 48 -12.22 10.60 4.69
CA GLN A 48 -10.98 10.15 4.08
C GLN A 48 -11.18 8.85 3.28
N TRP A 49 -11.89 7.87 3.82
CA TRP A 49 -12.23 6.65 3.08
C TRP A 49 -13.06 6.94 1.84
N ASP A 50 -14.11 7.76 1.94
CA ASP A 50 -14.95 8.15 0.81
C ASP A 50 -14.13 8.82 -0.30
N ALA A 51 -13.18 9.69 0.07
CA ALA A 51 -12.29 10.35 -0.90
C ALA A 51 -11.34 9.36 -1.59
N ILE A 52 -10.80 8.39 -0.84
CA ILE A 52 -9.93 7.35 -1.41
C ILE A 52 -10.73 6.43 -2.35
N ASP A 53 -11.92 6.00 -1.93
CA ASP A 53 -12.78 5.11 -2.71
C ASP A 53 -13.23 5.76 -4.01
N ALA A 54 -13.50 7.07 -3.99
CA ALA A 54 -13.77 7.85 -5.19
C ALA A 54 -12.59 7.83 -6.17
N GLU A 55 -11.37 8.06 -5.70
CA GLU A 55 -10.17 8.05 -6.54
C GLU A 55 -9.87 6.65 -7.10
N LEU A 56 -9.99 5.60 -6.28
CA LEU A 56 -9.85 4.22 -6.75
C LEU A 56 -10.88 3.90 -7.84
N THR A 57 -12.12 4.33 -7.68
CA THR A 57 -13.18 4.15 -8.68
C THR A 57 -12.85 4.88 -9.99
N ILE A 58 -12.35 6.12 -9.94
CA ILE A 58 -11.92 6.88 -11.13
C ILE A 58 -10.80 6.16 -11.88
N LEU A 59 -9.88 5.53 -11.15
CA LEU A 59 -8.77 4.76 -11.71
C LEU A 59 -9.18 3.36 -12.19
N GLY A 60 -10.45 2.97 -12.04
CA GLY A 60 -10.94 1.64 -12.42
C GLY A 60 -10.47 0.51 -11.49
N ILE A 61 -10.10 0.85 -10.25
CA ILE A 61 -9.62 -0.10 -9.24
C ILE A 61 -10.80 -0.52 -8.35
N PRO A 62 -11.00 -1.82 -8.11
CA PRO A 62 -12.07 -2.29 -7.24
C PRO A 62 -11.95 -1.75 -5.80
N VAL A 63 -13.06 -1.24 -5.29
CA VAL A 63 -13.21 -0.84 -3.89
C VAL A 63 -13.90 -1.95 -3.11
N TYR A 64 -13.47 -2.18 -1.87
CA TYR A 64 -14.06 -3.16 -0.97
C TYR A 64 -14.93 -2.49 0.09
N ASP A 65 -15.94 -3.21 0.57
CA ASP A 65 -16.80 -2.74 1.66
C ASP A 65 -15.96 -2.50 2.93
N ARG A 66 -15.92 -1.25 3.39
CA ARG A 66 -15.20 -0.80 4.60
C ARG A 66 -15.70 -1.47 5.88
N HIS A 67 -16.91 -2.03 5.87
CA HIS A 67 -17.54 -2.71 7.00
C HIS A 67 -17.68 -4.23 6.78
N GLY A 68 -17.27 -4.72 5.60
CA GLY A 68 -17.35 -6.11 5.21
C GLY A 68 -16.14 -6.93 5.64
N ALA A 69 -16.13 -8.20 5.23
CA ALA A 69 -14.93 -9.00 5.28
C ALA A 69 -13.87 -8.40 4.35
N SER A 70 -12.60 -8.44 4.77
CA SER A 70 -11.51 -7.96 3.94
C SER A 70 -11.37 -8.74 2.64
N GLY A 71 -10.95 -8.01 1.61
CA GLY A 71 -10.66 -8.58 0.31
C GLY A 71 -9.45 -9.50 0.34
N PRO A 72 -9.32 -10.38 -0.66
CA PRO A 72 -8.18 -11.27 -0.78
C PRO A 72 -6.84 -10.55 -0.99
N GLY A 73 -6.88 -9.24 -1.33
CA GLY A 73 -5.70 -8.39 -1.49
C GLY A 73 -5.23 -7.70 -0.21
N ARG A 74 -5.92 -7.88 0.92
CA ARG A 74 -5.53 -7.22 2.17
C ARG A 74 -4.17 -7.72 2.65
N ALA A 75 -3.24 -6.78 2.77
CA ALA A 75 -1.90 -7.01 3.28
C ALA A 75 -1.43 -5.80 4.07
N TRP A 76 -0.36 -5.98 4.84
CA TRP A 76 0.44 -4.85 5.30
C TRP A 76 1.32 -4.41 4.14
N TRP A 77 1.26 -3.13 3.80
CA TRP A 77 2.07 -2.53 2.75
C TRP A 77 3.13 -1.66 3.39
N THR A 78 4.39 -1.97 3.11
CA THR A 78 5.53 -1.15 3.51
C THR A 78 6.02 -0.35 2.32
N ALA A 79 6.28 0.93 2.55
CA ALA A 79 6.70 1.87 1.53
C ALA A 79 7.84 2.76 2.03
N GLN A 80 8.60 3.30 1.09
CA GLN A 80 9.48 4.44 1.35
C GLN A 80 8.93 5.68 0.66
N ASN A 81 8.90 6.80 1.39
CA ASN A 81 8.54 8.09 0.82
C ASN A 81 9.77 8.82 0.23
N SER A 82 9.57 9.93 -0.47
CA SER A 82 10.64 10.72 -1.08
C SER A 82 11.55 11.43 -0.07
N GLU A 83 11.22 11.39 1.23
CA GLU A 83 12.04 11.86 2.34
C GLU A 83 12.93 10.75 2.94
N GLY A 84 12.84 9.52 2.41
CA GLY A 84 13.57 8.34 2.91
C GLY A 84 12.92 7.62 4.09
N ARG A 85 11.74 8.06 4.53
CA ARG A 85 11.05 7.44 5.67
C ARG A 85 10.41 6.13 5.24
N LEU A 86 10.63 5.09 6.05
CA LEU A 86 9.87 3.85 5.95
C LEU A 86 8.58 3.97 6.74
N ILE A 87 7.49 3.75 6.03
CA ILE A 87 6.12 3.86 6.52
C ILE A 87 5.36 2.62 6.10
N GLY A 88 4.30 2.28 6.82
CA GLY A 88 3.50 1.13 6.45
C GLY A 88 2.09 1.17 7.01
N LYS A 89 1.19 0.45 6.34
CA LYS A 89 -0.23 0.38 6.72
C LYS A 89 -0.90 -0.86 6.14
N TRP A 90 -1.94 -1.34 6.83
CA TRP A 90 -2.91 -2.27 6.26
C TRP A 90 -3.78 -1.59 5.20
N ALA A 91 -3.90 -2.19 4.04
CA ALA A 91 -4.80 -1.76 2.97
C ALA A 91 -5.29 -2.96 2.16
N GLU A 92 -6.42 -2.81 1.48
CA GLU A 92 -7.07 -3.86 0.66
C GLU A 92 -6.38 -4.04 -0.70
N SER A 93 -5.56 -3.07 -1.11
CA SER A 93 -4.78 -3.11 -2.35
C SER A 93 -3.50 -2.28 -2.26
N TYR A 94 -2.61 -2.49 -3.24
CA TYR A 94 -1.39 -1.69 -3.44
C TYR A 94 -1.73 -0.21 -3.66
N GLU A 95 -2.67 0.07 -4.54
CA GLU A 95 -3.04 1.41 -4.96
C GLU A 95 -3.65 2.19 -3.80
N GLU A 96 -4.51 1.53 -3.03
CA GLU A 96 -5.05 2.09 -1.80
C GLU A 96 -3.93 2.43 -0.81
N ALA A 97 -2.98 1.52 -0.59
CA ALA A 97 -1.86 1.76 0.31
C ALA A 97 -1.04 2.99 -0.11
N VAL A 98 -0.68 3.10 -1.39
CA VAL A 98 0.11 4.22 -1.91
C VAL A 98 -0.63 5.54 -1.74
N ILE A 99 -1.93 5.60 -2.06
CA ILE A 99 -2.74 6.81 -1.88
C ILE A 99 -2.80 7.19 -0.40
N GLN A 100 -3.09 6.23 0.49
CA GLN A 100 -3.18 6.48 1.92
C GLN A 100 -1.86 6.96 2.53
N LEU A 101 -0.76 6.26 2.23
CA LEU A 101 0.56 6.59 2.75
C LEU A 101 1.04 7.94 2.20
N GLY A 102 0.85 8.19 0.90
CA GLY A 102 1.19 9.48 0.30
C GLY A 102 0.41 10.64 0.93
N ALA A 103 -0.90 10.47 1.14
CA ALA A 103 -1.74 11.50 1.73
C ALA A 103 -1.43 11.74 3.22
N SER A 104 -1.22 10.67 4.00
CA SER A 104 -0.93 10.78 5.44
C SER A 104 0.42 11.45 5.72
N PHE A 105 1.43 11.19 4.89
CA PHE A 105 2.78 11.72 5.08
C PHE A 105 3.10 12.91 4.17
N ARG A 106 2.15 13.35 3.34
CA ARG A 106 2.29 14.47 2.38
C ARG A 106 3.54 14.36 1.52
N SER A 107 3.86 13.14 1.08
CA SER A 107 5.11 12.83 0.40
C SER A 107 4.91 11.75 -0.66
N ARG A 108 5.64 11.87 -1.78
CA ARG A 108 5.61 10.88 -2.85
C ARG A 108 6.12 9.53 -2.35
N ILE A 109 5.52 8.45 -2.84
CA ILE A 109 6.01 7.09 -2.57
C ILE A 109 7.00 6.70 -3.67
N VAL A 110 8.20 6.27 -3.26
CA VAL A 110 9.27 5.83 -4.17
C VAL A 110 9.09 4.36 -4.54
N TRP A 111 8.74 3.54 -3.55
CA TRP A 111 8.38 2.13 -3.74
C TRP A 111 7.40 1.69 -2.64
N CYS A 112 6.63 0.64 -2.93
CA CYS A 112 5.66 0.05 -2.00
C CYS A 112 5.51 -1.45 -2.29
N VAL A 113 5.56 -2.27 -1.26
CA VAL A 113 5.54 -3.74 -1.35
C VAL A 113 4.68 -4.35 -0.23
N PRO A 114 4.05 -5.51 -0.45
CA PRO A 114 3.38 -6.22 0.63
C PRO A 114 4.43 -6.91 1.52
N ASP A 115 4.31 -6.75 2.83
CA ASP A 115 5.10 -7.49 3.82
C ASP A 115 4.28 -8.63 4.44
N THR A 116 5.00 -9.67 4.87
CA THR A 116 4.42 -10.71 5.72
C THR A 116 4.32 -10.24 7.17
N ASP A 117 3.40 -10.83 7.94
CA ASP A 117 3.27 -10.58 9.38
C ASP A 117 4.59 -10.71 10.16
N LEU A 118 5.47 -11.64 9.75
CA LEU A 118 6.79 -11.83 10.36
C LEU A 118 7.68 -10.61 10.12
N GLN A 119 7.79 -10.18 8.85
CA GLN A 119 8.58 -9.02 8.43
C GLN A 119 8.10 -7.72 9.08
N VAL A 120 6.78 -7.57 9.22
CA VAL A 120 6.19 -6.43 9.94
C VAL A 120 6.58 -6.44 11.41
N ARG A 121 6.53 -7.60 12.08
CA ARG A 121 6.91 -7.69 13.51
C ARG A 121 8.39 -7.38 13.74
N ASP A 122 9.25 -7.80 12.81
CA ASP A 122 10.69 -7.55 12.88
C ASP A 122 11.01 -6.05 12.67
N ARG A 123 10.36 -5.40 11.69
CA ARG A 123 10.57 -3.97 11.40
C ARG A 123 9.79 -3.04 12.34
N TYR A 124 8.62 -3.46 12.81
CA TYR A 124 7.68 -2.69 13.61
C TYR A 124 7.22 -3.54 14.81
N PRO A 125 7.92 -3.46 15.96
CA PRO A 125 7.44 -4.03 17.21
C PRO A 125 6.00 -3.57 17.47
N ARG A 126 5.14 -4.40 18.06
CA ARG A 126 3.69 -4.11 18.20
C ARG A 126 3.35 -2.72 18.74
N SER A 127 4.18 -2.15 19.61
CA SER A 127 4.01 -0.80 20.16
C SER A 127 4.29 0.34 19.19
N LYS A 128 4.89 0.06 18.02
CA LYS A 128 5.32 1.03 17.00
C LYS A 128 4.73 0.77 15.62
N GLN A 129 3.75 -0.13 15.53
CA GLN A 129 2.99 -0.38 14.29
C GLN A 129 2.07 0.82 14.04
N GLY A 130 2.65 1.87 13.43
CA GLY A 130 2.05 3.19 13.25
C GLY A 130 3.03 4.36 13.38
N GLU A 131 4.23 4.13 13.91
CA GLU A 131 5.29 5.15 14.00
C GLU A 131 6.22 5.07 12.78
N PRO A 132 6.46 6.18 12.06
CA PRO A 132 7.42 6.21 10.95
C PRO A 132 8.83 5.90 11.45
N ARG A 133 9.57 5.03 10.75
CA ARG A 133 11.00 4.80 11.00
C ARG A 133 11.83 5.49 9.93
N ILE A 134 12.90 6.16 10.36
CA ILE A 134 13.85 6.79 9.44
C ILE A 134 14.94 5.76 9.14
N HIS A 135 15.00 5.30 7.91
CA HIS A 135 16.11 4.52 7.36
C HIS A 135 16.72 5.32 6.19
N PRO A 136 17.96 5.04 5.76
CA PRO A 136 18.51 5.68 4.57
C PRO A 136 17.61 5.44 3.34
N VAL A 137 17.55 6.44 2.45
CA VAL A 137 16.80 6.37 1.18
C VAL A 137 17.39 5.24 0.32
N THR A 138 16.54 4.33 -0.16
CA THR A 138 16.92 3.26 -1.10
C THR A 138 15.92 3.22 -2.24
N ASP A 139 16.40 3.22 -3.48
CA ASP A 139 15.56 3.04 -4.67
C ASP A 139 14.98 1.63 -4.80
N GLN A 140 15.50 0.69 -4.01
CA GLN A 140 15.01 -0.68 -3.90
C GLN A 140 14.30 -0.93 -2.55
N PRO A 141 13.30 -1.82 -2.50
CA PRO A 141 12.73 -2.29 -1.24
C PRO A 141 13.84 -2.89 -0.37
N ILE A 142 13.84 -2.58 0.91
CA ILE A 142 14.80 -3.20 1.84
C ILE A 142 14.54 -4.71 1.85
N PRO A 143 15.54 -5.54 1.53
CA PRO A 143 15.38 -6.99 1.50
C PRO A 143 14.78 -7.50 2.81
N GLY A 144 13.75 -8.34 2.70
CA GLY A 144 13.24 -9.10 3.85
C GLY A 144 14.24 -10.18 4.30
N PRO A 145 14.12 -10.73 5.52
CA PRO A 145 14.93 -11.84 6.02
C PRO A 145 14.95 -13.08 5.11
N ASP A 146 13.95 -13.25 4.23
CA ASP A 146 13.89 -14.36 3.27
C ASP A 146 14.81 -14.18 2.04
N TYR A 147 15.46 -13.02 1.92
CA TYR A 147 16.51 -12.77 0.93
C TYR A 147 17.80 -12.34 1.62
N ALA A 148 18.33 -13.22 2.47
CA ALA A 148 19.74 -13.19 2.80
C ALA A 148 20.52 -13.95 1.72
N PRO A 149 21.22 -13.28 0.77
CA PRO A 149 22.50 -13.81 0.39
C PRO A 149 23.40 -13.62 1.61
N LEU A 150 23.70 -14.73 2.28
CA LEU A 150 24.90 -14.84 3.10
C LEU A 150 26.07 -14.19 2.35
N THR A 151 26.92 -13.47 3.09
CA THR A 151 28.20 -12.84 2.70
C THR A 151 28.11 -11.39 2.19
N THR A 152 28.84 -10.40 2.72
CA THR A 152 30.10 -10.47 3.47
C THR A 152 30.19 -9.29 4.46
N LEU A 153 30.34 -9.62 5.75
CA LEU A 153 31.09 -8.80 6.68
C LEU A 153 32.55 -8.85 6.23
N PHE A 154 33.09 -7.76 5.68
CA PHE A 154 34.46 -7.26 5.88
C PHE A 154 34.50 -5.79 5.44
#